data_AF-A0A3A3H634-F1
#
_entry.id   AF-A0A3A3H634-F1
#
_cell.length_a   1.000
_cell.length_b   1.000
_cell.length_c   1.000
_cell.angle_alpha   90.00
_cell.angle_beta   90.00
_cell.angle_gamma   90.00
#
_symmetry.space_group_name_H-M   'P 1'
#
loop_
_entity.id
_entity.type
_entity.pdbx_description
1 polymer ?
#
loop_
_entity_poly.entity_id
_entity_poly.type
_entity_poly.pdbx_seq_one_letter_code
_entity_poly.pdbx_strand_id
1 'polypeptide(L)'
;MVRRFFAVWFGFLAACLVAAGIVQGLQQTNLLAAAQDVPDIARENRLAAIPFLALMIARYAFLPGLASALVSEFYGWRRWHYYAAAGLLIGFAAACAYVLAHYLGSGSEGLEPLMPPILLLAGLGGGAAYWVVAGRKAGLPAVKVEP
;
A
#
# COMPACT_ATOMS: atom_id res chain seq x y z
N MET A 1 0.97 1.25 -25.82
CA MET A 1 0.75 0.25 -24.75
C MET A 1 1.93 0.10 -23.80
N VAL A 2 3.15 -0.19 -24.30
CA VAL A 2 4.36 -0.47 -23.47
C VAL A 2 4.64 0.57 -22.37
N ARG A 3 4.61 1.88 -22.67
CA ARG A 3 4.86 2.94 -21.67
C ARG A 3 3.86 2.94 -20.51
N ARG A 4 2.62 2.46 -20.72
CA ARG A 4 1.59 2.38 -19.68
C ARG A 4 1.80 1.19 -18.77
N PHE A 5 2.19 0.06 -19.35
CA PHE A 5 2.58 -1.13 -18.58
C PHE A 5 3.70 -0.80 -17.60
N PHE A 6 4.76 -0.13 -18.06
CA PHE A 6 5.83 0.34 -17.17
C PHE A 6 5.32 1.31 -16.09
N ALA A 7 4.43 2.25 -16.44
CA ALA A 7 3.88 3.18 -15.45
C ALA A 7 3.08 2.47 -14.34
N VAL A 8 2.28 1.45 -14.68
CA VAL A 8 1.54 0.64 -13.70
C VAL A 8 2.49 -0.11 -12.78
N TRP A 9 3.54 -0.74 -13.34
CA TRP A 9 4.57 -1.45 -12.56
C TRP A 9 5.30 -0.52 -11.60
N PHE A 10 5.83 0.60 -12.08
CA PHE A 10 6.52 1.58 -11.22
C PHE A 10 5.58 2.22 -10.20
N GLY A 11 4.32 2.46 -10.56
CA GLY A 11 3.31 2.97 -9.64
C GLY A 11 2.98 1.99 -8.52
N PHE A 12 2.89 0.69 -8.85
CA PHE A 12 2.67 -0.36 -7.86
C PHE A 12 3.87 -0.51 -6.91
N LEU A 13 5.10 -0.48 -7.45
CA LEU A 13 6.31 -0.50 -6.63
C LEU A 13 6.39 0.70 -5.68
N ALA A 14 6.08 1.90 -6.18
CA ALA A 14 6.03 3.11 -5.36
C ALA A 14 4.96 3.01 -4.26
N ALA A 15 3.78 2.46 -4.58
CA ALA A 15 2.71 2.23 -3.61
C ALA A 15 3.15 1.29 -2.49
N CYS A 16 3.81 0.18 -2.83
CA CYS A 16 4.31 -0.80 -1.85
C CYS A 16 5.42 -0.21 -0.97
N LEU A 17 6.32 0.59 -1.55
CA LEU A 17 7.38 1.28 -0.79
C LEU A 17 6.80 2.31 0.18
N VAL A 18 5.81 3.10 -0.25
CA VAL A 18 5.15 4.08 0.63
C VAL A 18 4.38 3.37 1.75
N ALA A 19 3.64 2.30 1.44
CA ALA A 19 2.95 1.51 2.44
C ALA A 19 3.94 0.90 3.46
N ALA A 20 5.02 0.29 3.00
CA ALA A 20 6.07 -0.25 3.87
C ALA A 20 6.72 0.83 4.74
N GLY A 21 7.02 2.00 4.18
CA GLY A 21 7.55 3.14 4.92
C GLY A 21 6.61 3.64 6.02
N ILE A 22 5.31 3.70 5.74
CA ILE A 22 4.28 4.09 6.73
C ILE A 22 4.21 3.06 7.86
N VAL A 23 4.11 1.77 7.53
CA VAL A 23 4.05 0.70 8.54
C VAL A 23 5.31 0.72 9.42
N GLN A 24 6.49 0.72 8.80
CA GLN A 24 7.75 0.68 9.53
C GLN A 24 7.98 1.94 10.36
N GLY A 25 7.60 3.11 9.85
CA GLY A 25 7.74 4.40 10.55
C GLY A 25 6.81 4.51 11.75
N LEU A 26 5.54 4.13 11.61
CA LEU A 26 4.55 4.24 12.70
C LEU A 26 4.71 3.18 13.78
N GLN A 27 5.14 1.97 13.44
CA GLN A 27 5.51 0.98 14.47
C GLN A 27 6.66 1.50 15.34
N GLN A 28 7.63 2.22 14.77
CA GLN A 28 8.72 2.80 15.56
C GLN A 28 8.29 3.94 16.46
N THR A 29 7.39 4.81 16.02
CA THR A 29 6.86 5.86 16.91
C THR A 29 6.13 5.24 18.10
N ASN A 30 5.44 4.10 17.90
CA ASN A 30 4.82 3.36 19.00
C ASN A 30 5.87 2.70 19.91
N LEU A 31 6.91 2.09 19.35
CA LEU A 31 8.01 1.49 20.12
C LEU A 31 8.82 2.54 20.90
N LEU A 32 9.12 3.71 20.30
CA LEU A 32 9.84 4.82 20.95
C LEU A 32 8.99 5.49 22.03
N ALA A 33 7.67 5.54 21.86
CA ALA A 33 6.76 5.99 22.91
C ALA A 33 6.68 4.98 24.08
N ALA A 34 6.86 3.69 23.80
CA ALA A 34 6.78 2.61 24.79
C ALA A 34 8.12 2.30 25.49
N ALA A 35 9.26 2.60 24.86
CA ALA A 35 10.59 2.27 25.37
C ALA A 35 11.53 3.47 25.25
N GLN A 36 11.90 4.05 26.40
CA GLN A 36 13.02 5.00 26.49
C GLN A 36 14.39 4.33 26.27
N ASP A 37 14.46 3.00 26.20
CA ASP A 37 15.70 2.19 26.16
C ASP A 37 15.79 1.25 24.93
N VAL A 38 15.45 1.73 23.73
CA VAL A 38 15.67 0.90 22.52
C VAL A 38 17.15 1.01 22.07
N PRO A 39 17.89 -0.10 21.93
CA PRO A 39 19.29 -0.08 21.52
C PRO A 39 19.49 0.44 20.08
N ASP A 40 20.54 1.25 19.88
CA ASP A 40 20.84 1.97 18.62
C ASP A 40 20.99 1.06 17.39
N ILE A 41 21.32 -0.22 17.59
CA ILE A 41 21.49 -1.21 16.51
C ILE A 41 20.16 -1.49 15.79
N ALA A 42 19.02 -1.42 16.50
CA ALA A 42 17.69 -1.53 15.91
C ALA A 42 17.31 -0.29 15.08
N ARG A 43 17.97 0.86 15.32
CA ARG A 43 17.84 2.07 14.51
C ARG A 43 18.67 2.04 13.23
N GLU A 44 19.75 1.29 13.14
CA GLU A 44 20.60 1.33 11.93
C GLU A 44 20.09 0.42 10.79
N ASN A 45 19.48 -0.72 11.10
CA ASN A 45 19.00 -1.67 10.09
C ASN A 45 17.63 -1.30 9.44
N ARG A 46 17.18 -0.05 9.64
CA ARG A 46 15.81 0.41 9.28
C ARG A 46 15.56 0.49 7.78
N LEU A 47 16.49 1.11 7.06
CA LEU A 47 16.34 1.33 5.62
C LEU A 47 16.43 0.02 4.84
N ALA A 48 17.10 -0.99 5.40
CA ALA A 48 17.21 -2.32 4.82
C ALA A 48 15.92 -3.15 4.97
N ALA A 49 15.13 -2.91 6.02
CA ALA A 49 13.87 -3.63 6.26
C ALA A 49 12.72 -3.16 5.34
N ILE A 50 12.69 -1.88 4.97
CA ILE A 50 11.65 -1.28 4.11
C ILE A 50 11.45 -2.04 2.79
N PRO A 51 12.49 -2.30 1.96
CA PRO A 51 12.29 -3.02 0.70
C PRO A 51 11.80 -4.46 0.92
N PHE A 52 12.24 -5.13 1.99
CA PHE A 52 11.77 -6.48 2.33
C PHE A 52 10.28 -6.49 2.71
N LEU A 53 9.85 -5.55 3.55
CA LEU A 53 8.45 -5.36 3.88
C LEU A 53 7.62 -4.97 2.65
N ALA A 54 8.16 -4.13 1.76
CA ALA A 54 7.50 -3.76 0.51
C ALA A 54 7.26 -4.97 -0.39
N LEU A 55 8.18 -5.95 -0.44
CA LEU A 55 7.98 -7.20 -1.17
C LEU A 55 6.88 -8.07 -0.54
N MET A 56 6.81 -8.14 0.78
CA MET A 56 5.71 -8.81 1.49
C MET A 56 4.35 -8.17 1.17
N ILE A 57 4.26 -6.83 1.24
CA ILE A 57 3.04 -6.09 0.90
C ILE A 57 2.68 -6.33 -0.56
N ALA A 58 3.66 -6.27 -1.47
CA ALA A 58 3.46 -6.49 -2.90
C ALA A 58 2.81 -7.85 -3.17
N ARG A 59 3.26 -8.92 -2.50
CA ARG A 59 2.70 -10.27 -2.66
C ARG A 59 1.18 -10.31 -2.45
N TYR A 60 0.67 -9.64 -1.42
CA TYR A 60 -0.76 -9.67 -1.08
C TYR A 60 -1.56 -8.58 -1.80
N ALA A 61 -0.96 -7.41 -2.02
CA ALA A 61 -1.60 -6.28 -2.67
C ALA A 61 -1.62 -6.40 -4.21
N PHE A 62 -0.90 -7.35 -4.80
CA PHE A 62 -0.78 -7.49 -6.25
C PHE A 62 -2.12 -7.71 -6.95
N LEU A 63 -2.89 -8.72 -6.54
CA LEU A 63 -4.20 -9.00 -7.14
C LEU A 63 -5.19 -7.83 -6.98
N PRO A 64 -5.45 -7.31 -5.77
CA PRO A 64 -6.41 -6.22 -5.62
C PRO A 64 -5.91 -4.91 -6.25
N GLY A 65 -4.61 -4.66 -6.22
CA GLY A 65 -3.98 -3.52 -6.90
C GLY A 65 -4.15 -3.61 -8.41
N LEU A 66 -3.89 -4.77 -9.01
CA LEU A 66 -4.09 -5.01 -10.44
C LEU A 66 -5.57 -4.85 -10.83
N ALA A 67 -6.49 -5.39 -10.05
CA ALA A 67 -7.92 -5.23 -10.27
C ALA A 67 -8.32 -3.75 -10.27
N SER A 68 -7.85 -2.97 -9.29
CA SER A 68 -8.12 -1.53 -9.24
C SER A 68 -7.54 -0.76 -10.43
N ALA A 69 -6.34 -1.13 -10.88
CA ALA A 69 -5.69 -0.52 -12.03
C ALA A 69 -6.50 -0.77 -13.32
N LEU A 70 -6.96 -2.01 -13.54
CA LEU A 70 -7.77 -2.38 -14.70
C LEU A 70 -9.11 -1.64 -14.72
N VAL A 71 -9.81 -1.58 -13.58
CA VAL A 71 -11.06 -0.83 -13.45
C VAL A 71 -10.83 0.65 -13.77
N SER A 72 -9.76 1.24 -13.24
CA SER A 72 -9.43 2.64 -13.52
C SER A 72 -9.12 2.92 -15.00
N GLU A 73 -8.52 1.95 -15.69
CA GLU A 73 -8.18 2.08 -17.11
C GLU A 73 -9.42 1.94 -18.01
N PHE A 74 -10.34 1.03 -17.65
CA PHE A 74 -11.60 0.84 -18.36
C PHE A 74 -12.52 2.05 -18.28
N TYR A 75 -12.67 2.63 -17.08
CA TYR A 75 -13.52 3.80 -16.86
C TYR A 75 -12.82 5.15 -17.14
N GLY A 76 -11.51 5.14 -17.42
CA GLY A 76 -10.73 6.37 -17.60
C GLY A 76 -10.68 7.28 -16.36
N TRP A 77 -10.81 6.70 -15.16
CA TRP A 77 -10.87 7.45 -13.92
C TRP A 77 -9.49 7.97 -13.50
N ARG A 78 -9.31 9.29 -13.63
CA ARG A 78 -8.09 10.02 -13.23
C ARG A 78 -8.18 10.66 -11.83
N ARG A 79 -9.32 10.46 -11.16
CA ARG A 79 -9.64 11.11 -9.88
C ARG A 79 -8.79 10.52 -8.77
N TRP A 80 -8.07 11.36 -8.03
CA TRP A 80 -7.20 10.91 -6.93
C TRP A 80 -7.97 10.17 -5.83
N HIS A 81 -9.21 10.59 -5.54
CA HIS A 81 -10.09 9.96 -4.55
C HIS A 81 -10.35 8.48 -4.82
N TYR A 82 -10.43 8.06 -6.09
CA TYR A 82 -10.65 6.66 -6.44
C TYR A 82 -9.48 5.78 -5.97
N TYR A 83 -8.26 6.21 -6.26
CA TYR A 83 -7.06 5.45 -5.90
C TYR A 83 -6.82 5.47 -4.38
N ALA A 84 -7.12 6.59 -3.71
CA ALA A 84 -7.10 6.65 -2.26
C ALA A 84 -8.13 5.69 -1.64
N ALA A 85 -9.36 5.65 -2.15
CA ALA A 85 -10.40 4.74 -1.68
C ALA A 85 -10.05 3.26 -1.98
N ALA A 86 -9.51 2.95 -3.15
CA ALA A 86 -9.04 1.61 -3.48
C ALA A 86 -7.91 1.16 -2.55
N GLY A 87 -6.93 2.03 -2.31
CA GLY A 87 -5.85 1.79 -1.35
C GLY A 87 -6.38 1.58 0.07
N LEU A 88 -7.35 2.40 0.51
CA LEU A 88 -7.99 2.26 1.81
C LEU A 88 -8.71 0.91 1.95
N LEU A 89 -9.43 0.46 0.91
CA LEU A 89 -10.09 -0.85 0.91
C LEU A 89 -9.09 -2.01 1.02
N ILE A 90 -7.94 -1.90 0.34
CA ILE A 90 -6.85 -2.89 0.45
C ILE A 90 -6.29 -2.90 1.89
N GLY A 91 -6.04 -1.72 2.46
CA GLY A 91 -5.60 -1.57 3.85
C GLY A 91 -6.63 -2.10 4.86
N PHE A 92 -7.91 -1.88 4.61
CA PHE A 92 -9.00 -2.40 5.44
C PHE A 92 -9.08 -3.92 5.38
N ALA A 93 -8.99 -4.52 4.19
CA ALA A 93 -8.94 -5.97 4.05
C ALA A 93 -7.73 -6.58 4.80
N ALA A 94 -6.57 -5.92 4.73
CA ALA A 94 -5.38 -6.33 5.49
C ALA A 94 -5.60 -6.20 7.01
N ALA A 95 -6.23 -5.13 7.47
CA ALA A 95 -6.57 -4.94 8.88
C ALA A 95 -7.54 -6.01 9.40
N CYS A 96 -8.59 -6.33 8.63
CA CYS A 96 -9.50 -7.43 8.95
C CYS A 96 -8.78 -8.78 8.98
N ALA A 97 -7.90 -9.05 8.02
CA ALA A 97 -7.12 -10.28 7.99
C ALA A 97 -6.19 -10.40 9.20
N TYR A 98 -5.55 -9.29 9.62
CA TYR A 98 -4.72 -9.25 10.82
C TYR A 98 -5.52 -9.58 12.09
N VAL A 99 -6.68 -8.93 12.27
CA VAL A 99 -7.56 -9.17 13.42
C VAL A 99 -8.09 -10.61 13.42
N LEU A 100 -8.50 -11.12 12.25
CA LEU A 100 -8.99 -12.49 12.11
C LEU A 100 -7.90 -13.52 12.42
N ALA A 101 -6.68 -13.32 11.93
CA ALA A 101 -5.55 -14.22 12.21
C ALA A 101 -5.26 -14.30 13.72
N HIS A 102 -5.36 -13.19 14.44
CA HIS A 102 -5.23 -13.17 15.90
C HIS A 102 -6.30 -14.04 16.58
N TYR A 103 -7.58 -13.86 16.22
CA TYR A 103 -8.67 -14.67 16.80
C TYR A 103 -8.62 -16.15 16.43
N LEU A 104 -8.03 -16.49 15.28
CA LEU A 104 -7.84 -17.88 14.85
C LEU A 104 -6.61 -18.55 15.46
N GLY A 105 -5.86 -17.85 16.33
CA GLY A 105 -4.64 -18.38 16.95
C GLY A 105 -3.47 -18.58 15.99
N SER A 106 -3.54 -18.02 14.78
CA SER A 106 -2.47 -18.03 13.78
C SER A 106 -1.67 -16.73 13.73
N GLY A 107 -2.06 -15.73 14.53
CA GLY A 107 -1.40 -14.43 14.66
C GLY A 107 -0.40 -14.35 15.83
N SER A 108 0.14 -13.14 16.06
CA SER A 108 1.04 -12.84 17.18
C SER A 108 0.37 -13.06 18.54
N GLU A 109 1.17 -13.37 19.57
CA GLU A 109 0.71 -13.62 20.96
C GLU A 109 -0.07 -12.45 21.59
N GLY A 110 -0.04 -11.26 20.99
CA GLY A 110 -0.90 -10.13 21.32
C GLY A 110 -1.41 -9.40 20.08
N LEU A 111 -2.64 -8.88 20.16
CA LEU A 111 -3.20 -7.95 19.18
C LEU A 111 -2.62 -6.56 19.46
N GLU A 112 -1.81 -6.01 18.56
CA GLU A 112 -1.35 -4.63 18.68
C GLU A 112 -2.50 -3.68 18.31
N PRO A 113 -3.02 -2.86 19.24
CA PRO A 113 -4.20 -2.02 18.97
C PRO A 113 -3.97 -0.98 17.86
N LEU A 114 -2.72 -0.60 17.64
CA LEU A 114 -2.30 0.36 16.62
C LEU A 114 -2.08 -0.26 15.24
N MET A 115 -1.98 -1.59 15.11
CA MET A 115 -1.70 -2.21 13.82
C MET A 115 -2.85 -2.01 12.81
N PRO A 116 -4.14 -2.21 13.16
CA PRO A 116 -5.25 -1.96 12.23
C PRO A 116 -5.30 -0.53 11.65
N PRO A 117 -5.19 0.56 12.45
CA PRO A 117 -5.15 1.91 11.88
C PRO A 117 -3.89 2.18 11.06
N ILE A 118 -2.74 1.61 11.42
CA ILE A 118 -1.51 1.72 10.61
C ILE A 118 -1.70 1.10 9.22
N LEU A 119 -2.33 -0.07 9.13
CA LEU A 119 -2.62 -0.75 7.86
C LEU A 119 -3.57 0.06 6.97
N LEU A 120 -4.56 0.73 7.57
CA LEU A 120 -5.46 1.65 6.85
C LEU A 120 -4.70 2.84 6.28
N LEU A 121 -3.85 3.48 7.09
CA LEU A 121 -3.02 4.61 6.64
C LEU A 121 -2.01 4.19 5.56
N ALA A 122 -1.41 3.01 5.70
CA ALA A 122 -0.51 2.44 4.70
C ALA A 122 -1.23 2.18 3.37
N GLY A 123 -2.44 1.62 3.43
CA GLY A 123 -3.28 1.43 2.25
C GLY A 123 -3.65 2.74 1.56
N LEU A 124 -4.12 3.73 2.33
CA LEU A 124 -4.45 5.07 1.83
C LEU A 124 -3.23 5.75 1.18
N GLY A 125 -2.08 5.72 1.87
CA GLY A 125 -0.82 6.31 1.39
C GLY A 125 -0.29 5.62 0.14
N GLY A 126 -0.35 4.29 0.10
CA GLY A 126 0.00 3.50 -1.09
C GLY A 126 -0.88 3.83 -2.30
N GLY A 127 -2.20 3.95 -2.10
CA GLY A 127 -3.14 4.34 -3.14
C GLY A 127 -2.89 5.76 -3.68
N ALA A 128 -2.59 6.71 -2.80
CA ALA A 128 -2.21 8.07 -3.19
C ALA A 128 -0.88 8.09 -3.97
N ALA A 129 0.13 7.32 -3.53
CA ALA A 129 1.41 7.20 -4.22
C ALA A 129 1.25 6.60 -5.63
N TYR A 130 0.43 5.55 -5.77
CA TYR A 130 0.09 4.98 -7.08
C TYR A 130 -0.51 6.04 -8.01
N TRP A 131 -1.44 6.86 -7.52
CA TRP A 131 -2.07 7.90 -8.34
C TRP A 131 -1.05 8.93 -8.89
N VAL A 132 -0.09 9.35 -8.07
CA VAL A 132 0.95 10.31 -8.47
C VAL A 132 1.79 9.76 -9.61
N VAL A 133 2.15 8.47 -9.56
CA VAL A 133 3.05 7.84 -10.53
C VAL A 133 2.30 7.40 -11.80
N ALA A 134 1.17 6.72 -11.64
CA ALA A 134 0.46 6.05 -12.74
C ALA A 134 -0.93 6.65 -13.03
N GLY A 135 -1.70 7.00 -11.98
CA GLY A 135 -3.11 7.36 -12.10
C GLY A 135 -3.41 8.63 -12.90
N ARG A 136 -2.47 9.61 -12.96
CA ARG A 136 -2.66 10.85 -13.74
C ARG A 136 -2.81 10.63 -15.25
N LYS A 137 -2.29 9.51 -15.77
CA LYS A 137 -2.26 9.18 -17.20
C LYS A 137 -3.24 8.08 -17.59
N ALA A 138 -4.15 7.69 -16.70
CA ALA A 138 -5.13 6.62 -16.93
C ALA A 138 -6.16 6.99 -18.02
N GLY A 139 -6.67 5.96 -18.72
CA GLY A 139 -7.74 6.04 -19.72
C GLY A 139 -7.31 5.68 -21.14
N LEU A 140 -8.17 4.97 -21.87
CA LEU A 140 -7.96 4.60 -23.26
C LEU A 140 -7.84 5.86 -24.15
N PRO A 141 -6.97 5.85 -25.18
CA PRO A 141 -6.99 6.90 -26.19
C PRO A 141 -8.38 6.90 -26.83
N ALA A 142 -8.99 8.09 -26.94
CA ALA A 142 -10.26 8.24 -27.66
C ALA A 142 -10.08 7.67 -29.07
N VAL A 143 -10.85 6.62 -29.39
CA VAL A 143 -10.98 6.16 -30.76
C VAL A 143 -11.64 7.33 -31.50
N LYS A 144 -10.87 8.01 -32.37
CA LYS A 144 -11.45 8.95 -33.32
C LYS A 144 -12.36 8.13 -34.24
N VAL A 145 -13.67 8.26 -34.04
CA VAL A 145 -14.63 7.84 -35.04
C VAL A 145 -14.62 8.97 -36.07
N GLU A 146 -13.95 8.75 -37.19
CA GLU A 146 -14.04 9.67 -38.34
C GLU A 146 -15.47 9.55 -38.92
N PRO A 147 -16.10 10.69 -39.30
CA PRO A 147 -17.47 10.74 -39.79
C PRO A 147 -17.65 10.09 -41.16
#